data_AF-A0A413NF80-F1
#
_entry.id   AF-A0A413NF80-F1
#
_cell.length_a   1.000
_cell.length_b   1.000
_cell.length_c   1.000
_cell.angle_alpha   90.00
_cell.angle_beta   90.00
_cell.angle_gamma   90.00
#
_symmetry.space_group_name_H-M   'P 1'
#
loop_
_entity.id
_entity.type
_entity.pdbx_description
1 polymer ?
#
loop_
_entity_poly.entity_id
_entity_poly.type
_entity_poly.pdbx_seq_one_letter_code
_entity_poly.pdbx_strand_id
1 'polypeptide(L)'
;MGLYLPDDVYDENIPVFVRQETSSALLNMLNSKKKDEAIHKYSHVFPFGMLDNCYDLDKKSRREGQIINYIYDFKNKYGNVPQSCPPDNELKDSWNKLSVSLQWSNLYSAYSISPKLRSIGITDGYVKLDNDQITLLAEVEHNRWNMEKLLLGFRKPTAEEEELIYGSKEMGDIFKKKRFVHPDIRPYDELKESSKAYDRCITAGIPLVINNNT
;
A
#
# COMPACT_ATOMS: atom_id res chain seq x y z
N MET A 1 -3.80 20.58 -0.18
CA MET A 1 -5.06 19.80 -0.34
C MET A 1 -6.22 20.73 -0.04
N GLY A 2 -7.06 21.06 -1.03
CA GLY A 2 -8.11 22.08 -0.93
C GLY A 2 -9.43 21.59 -0.31
N LEU A 3 -9.35 20.93 0.85
CA LEU A 3 -10.51 20.34 1.54
C LEU A 3 -11.01 21.17 2.73
N TYR A 4 -10.42 22.35 2.98
CA TYR A 4 -10.90 23.31 3.96
C TYR A 4 -11.62 24.43 3.22
N LEU A 5 -12.90 24.18 2.91
CA LEU A 5 -13.80 25.18 2.35
C LEU A 5 -14.71 25.73 3.47
N PRO A 6 -15.28 26.93 3.31
CA PRO A 6 -16.30 27.42 4.23
C PRO A 6 -17.47 26.42 4.36
N ASP A 7 -18.06 26.30 5.55
CA ASP A 7 -19.11 25.31 5.79
C ASP A 7 -20.34 25.51 4.88
N ASP A 8 -20.67 26.76 4.54
CA ASP A 8 -21.71 27.11 3.56
C ASP A 8 -21.53 26.39 2.21
N VAL A 9 -20.30 26.11 1.79
CA VAL A 9 -20.02 25.40 0.53
C VAL A 9 -20.49 23.95 0.61
N TYR A 10 -20.37 23.32 1.78
CA TYR A 10 -20.78 21.96 2.01
C TYR A 10 -22.28 21.86 2.29
N ASP A 11 -22.81 22.76 3.11
CA ASP A 11 -24.21 22.77 3.54
C ASP A 11 -25.15 23.03 2.36
N GLU A 12 -24.75 23.93 1.45
CA GLU A 12 -25.52 24.27 0.23
C GLU A 12 -25.17 23.39 -0.98
N ASN A 13 -24.37 22.33 -0.79
CA ASN A 13 -23.96 21.40 -1.85
C ASN A 13 -23.35 22.09 -3.08
N ILE A 14 -22.61 23.17 -2.88
CA ILE A 14 -22.01 23.95 -3.97
C ILE A 14 -20.94 23.08 -4.67
N PRO A 15 -21.05 22.84 -5.99
CA PRO A 15 -20.05 22.05 -6.71
C PRO A 15 -18.69 22.76 -6.74
N VAL A 16 -17.65 22.09 -6.23
CA VAL A 16 -16.28 22.59 -6.25
C VAL A 16 -15.37 21.62 -6.98
N PHE A 17 -14.73 22.12 -8.03
CA PHE A 17 -13.74 21.38 -8.78
C PHE A 17 -12.35 21.68 -8.21
N VAL A 18 -11.65 20.64 -7.75
CA VAL A 18 -10.30 20.74 -7.17
C VAL A 18 -9.29 20.18 -8.15
N ARG A 19 -8.38 21.04 -8.65
CA ARG A 19 -7.27 20.60 -9.49
C ARG A 19 -6.32 19.75 -8.65
N GLN A 20 -6.10 18.51 -9.09
CA GLN A 20 -5.15 17.58 -8.46
C GLN A 20 -3.89 17.51 -9.33
N GLU A 21 -2.72 17.62 -8.71
CA GLU A 21 -1.44 17.50 -9.43
C GLU A 21 -0.89 16.06 -9.43
N THR A 22 -1.36 15.20 -8.51
CA THR A 22 -0.77 13.86 -8.30
C THR A 22 -1.78 12.71 -8.29
N SER A 23 -2.82 12.73 -7.46
CA SER A 23 -3.78 11.61 -7.42
C SER A 23 -5.18 12.04 -6.98
N SER A 24 -6.19 11.70 -7.77
CA SER A 24 -7.60 11.91 -7.42
C SER A 24 -8.15 10.84 -6.47
N ALA A 25 -7.37 9.79 -6.13
CA ALA A 25 -7.86 8.62 -5.39
C ALA A 25 -8.46 8.99 -4.03
N LEU A 26 -7.80 9.89 -3.29
CA LEU A 26 -8.31 10.34 -2.00
C LEU A 26 -9.62 11.13 -2.13
N LEU A 27 -9.71 12.04 -3.10
CA LEU A 27 -10.93 12.81 -3.34
C LEU A 27 -12.08 11.93 -3.86
N ASN A 28 -11.80 10.98 -4.74
CA ASN A 28 -12.79 10.01 -5.21
C ASN A 28 -13.29 9.11 -4.07
N MET A 29 -12.40 8.73 -3.14
CA MET A 29 -12.76 7.99 -1.94
C MET A 29 -13.60 8.85 -0.99
N LEU A 30 -13.22 10.10 -0.77
CA LEU A 30 -13.99 11.06 0.02
C LEU A 30 -15.32 11.39 -0.65
N ASN A 31 -15.46 11.35 -1.97
CA ASN A 31 -16.74 11.53 -2.66
C ASN A 31 -17.58 10.23 -2.67
N SER A 32 -16.98 9.06 -2.42
CA SER A 32 -17.66 7.78 -2.54
C SER A 32 -18.76 7.61 -1.48
N LYS A 33 -20.00 7.71 -1.97
CA LYS A 33 -21.24 7.56 -1.21
C LYS A 33 -21.27 6.23 -0.45
N LYS A 34 -21.24 6.25 0.89
CA LYS A 34 -21.86 5.18 1.68
C LYS A 34 -23.37 5.35 1.54
N LYS A 35 -24.06 4.28 1.14
CA LYS A 35 -25.45 4.34 0.65
C LYS A 35 -26.49 4.85 1.67
N ASP A 36 -26.13 5.01 2.95
CA ASP A 36 -27.08 5.18 4.05
C ASP A 36 -26.92 6.48 4.86
N GLU A 37 -26.07 7.44 4.46
CA GLU A 37 -25.90 8.71 5.18
C GLU A 37 -26.64 9.87 4.48
N ALA A 38 -27.40 10.64 5.26
CA ALA A 38 -28.25 11.74 4.77
C ALA A 38 -27.49 12.99 4.33
N ILE A 39 -26.28 13.20 4.86
CA ILE A 39 -25.42 14.37 4.54
C ILE A 39 -24.00 13.86 4.35
N HIS A 40 -23.41 14.17 3.19
CA HIS A 40 -22.05 13.78 2.86
C HIS A 40 -21.24 15.01 2.49
N LYS A 41 -20.40 15.49 3.43
CA LYS A 41 -19.65 16.76 3.35
C LYS A 41 -18.93 16.94 2.00
N TYR A 42 -18.26 15.91 1.48
CA TYR A 42 -17.45 16.01 0.25
C TYR A 42 -18.14 15.53 -1.03
N SER A 43 -19.47 15.32 -1.01
CA SER A 43 -20.20 14.74 -2.16
C SER A 43 -20.17 15.63 -3.42
N HIS A 44 -19.99 16.94 -3.24
CA HIS A 44 -19.97 17.93 -4.32
C HIS A 44 -18.55 18.48 -4.57
N VAL A 45 -17.51 17.81 -4.05
CA VAL A 45 -16.12 18.14 -4.33
C VAL A 45 -15.57 17.15 -5.37
N PHE A 46 -15.25 17.65 -6.56
CA PHE A 46 -14.86 16.85 -7.70
C PHE A 46 -13.39 17.07 -8.05
N PRO A 47 -12.56 16.01 -8.11
CA PRO A 47 -11.21 16.14 -8.62
C PRO A 47 -11.22 16.37 -10.13
N PHE A 48 -10.34 17.24 -10.63
CA PHE A 48 -10.10 17.40 -12.07
C PHE A 48 -8.62 17.74 -12.35
N GLY A 49 -8.23 17.73 -13.63
CA GLY A 49 -6.89 18.13 -14.06
C GLY A 49 -5.80 17.06 -13.91
N MET A 50 -6.19 15.81 -13.62
CA MET A 50 -5.29 14.66 -13.64
C MET A 50 -5.31 14.04 -15.04
N LEU A 51 -4.13 13.77 -15.59
CA LEU A 51 -3.98 12.78 -16.64
C LEU A 51 -3.55 11.50 -15.94
N ASP A 52 -4.24 10.38 -16.18
CA ASP A 52 -3.96 9.11 -15.52
C ASP A 52 -2.48 8.69 -15.62
N ASN A 53 -1.74 9.17 -16.64
CA ASN A 53 -0.32 8.92 -16.88
C ASN A 53 0.38 9.99 -17.76
N CYS A 54 0.36 11.29 -17.44
CA CYS A 54 0.98 12.28 -18.35
C CYS A 54 2.49 12.47 -18.25
N TYR A 55 3.12 11.96 -17.20
CA TYR A 55 4.55 12.10 -17.04
C TYR A 55 5.10 10.98 -16.16
N ASP A 56 6.03 10.19 -16.71
CA ASP A 56 6.74 9.13 -16.00
C ASP A 56 7.86 9.77 -15.15
N LEU A 57 7.50 10.73 -14.28
CA LEU A 57 8.44 11.45 -13.40
C LEU A 57 9.24 10.48 -12.50
N ASP A 58 8.78 9.24 -12.41
CA ASP A 58 9.28 8.26 -11.48
C ASP A 58 9.38 6.86 -12.09
N LYS A 59 9.91 6.79 -13.31
CA LYS A 59 10.22 5.51 -13.98
C LYS A 59 11.05 4.59 -13.07
N LYS A 60 11.92 5.17 -12.24
CA LYS A 60 12.76 4.46 -11.27
C LYS A 60 11.91 3.78 -10.19
N SER A 61 11.09 4.51 -9.43
CA SER A 61 10.32 3.85 -8.37
C SER A 61 9.15 3.06 -8.90
N ARG A 62 8.67 3.32 -10.13
CA ARG A 62 7.76 2.40 -10.83
C ARG A 62 8.43 1.05 -11.02
N ARG A 63 9.66 1.01 -11.53
CA ARG A 63 10.39 -0.25 -11.70
C ARG A 63 10.65 -0.96 -10.38
N GLU A 64 11.03 -0.21 -9.33
CA GLU A 64 11.17 -0.77 -7.98
C GLU A 64 9.85 -1.37 -7.48
N GLY A 65 8.73 -0.66 -7.65
CA GLY A 65 7.40 -1.16 -7.31
C GLY A 65 7.01 -2.41 -8.09
N GLN A 66 7.42 -2.54 -9.36
CA GLN A 66 7.22 -3.76 -10.14
C GLN A 66 8.00 -4.95 -9.58
N ILE A 67 9.25 -4.74 -9.17
CA ILE A 67 10.06 -5.79 -8.54
C ILE A 67 9.46 -6.19 -7.19
N ILE A 68 8.97 -5.23 -6.40
CA ILE A 68 8.27 -5.51 -5.14
C ILE A 68 7.03 -6.36 -5.38
N ASN A 69 6.22 -6.02 -6.39
CA ASN A 69 5.08 -6.85 -6.78
C ASN A 69 5.51 -8.29 -7.12
N TYR A 70 6.58 -8.42 -7.90
CA TYR A 70 7.12 -9.73 -8.24
C TYR A 70 7.57 -10.52 -7.00
N ILE A 71 8.20 -9.87 -6.01
CA ILE A 71 8.58 -10.51 -4.75
C ILE A 71 7.34 -11.00 -3.98
N TYR A 72 6.27 -10.20 -3.91
CA TYR A 72 4.99 -10.61 -3.31
C TYR A 72 4.40 -11.85 -4.02
N ASP A 73 4.32 -11.81 -5.35
CA ASP A 73 3.79 -12.92 -6.16
C ASP A 73 4.64 -14.18 -6.00
N PHE A 74 5.96 -14.04 -5.99
CA PHE A 74 6.90 -15.15 -5.83
C PHE A 74 6.79 -15.77 -4.43
N LYS A 75 6.69 -14.95 -3.38
CA LYS A 75 6.44 -15.41 -2.01
C LYS A 75 5.12 -16.18 -1.92
N ASN A 76 4.05 -15.68 -2.52
CA ASN A 76 2.75 -16.36 -2.51
C ASN A 76 2.79 -17.72 -3.21
N LYS A 77 3.60 -17.85 -4.27
CA LYS A 77 3.69 -19.09 -5.08
C LYS A 77 4.71 -20.11 -4.56
N TYR A 78 5.86 -19.65 -4.07
CA TYR A 78 7.01 -20.50 -3.74
C TYR A 78 7.46 -20.41 -2.27
N GLY A 79 6.93 -19.47 -1.50
CA GLY A 79 7.18 -19.37 -0.06
C GLY A 79 8.47 -18.66 0.35
N ASN A 80 9.33 -18.27 -0.60
CA ASN A 80 10.64 -17.65 -0.36
C ASN A 80 10.88 -16.43 -1.26
N VAL A 81 12.03 -15.78 -1.10
CA VAL A 81 12.44 -14.60 -1.89
C VAL A 81 13.05 -15.04 -3.23
N PRO A 82 12.71 -14.38 -4.37
CA PRO A 82 13.33 -14.71 -5.65
C PRO A 82 14.84 -14.41 -5.66
N GLN A 83 15.61 -15.26 -6.36
CA GLN A 83 17.06 -15.11 -6.50
C GLN A 83 17.46 -14.16 -7.63
N SER A 84 16.59 -13.97 -8.63
CA SER A 84 16.83 -13.12 -9.79
C SER A 84 15.57 -12.35 -10.17
N CYS A 85 15.79 -11.23 -10.86
CA CYS A 85 14.71 -10.40 -11.38
C CYS A 85 14.32 -10.91 -12.78
N PRO A 86 13.03 -11.09 -13.08
CA PRO A 86 12.59 -11.48 -14.41
C PRO A 86 12.77 -10.32 -15.40
N PRO A 87 12.67 -10.59 -16.72
CA PRO A 87 12.69 -9.56 -17.75
C PRO A 87 11.65 -8.44 -17.53
N ASP A 88 11.98 -7.22 -17.93
CA ASP A 88 11.15 -6.02 -17.76
C ASP A 88 9.73 -6.14 -18.38
N ASN A 89 9.56 -6.93 -19.45
CA ASN A 89 8.25 -7.17 -20.05
C ASN A 89 7.34 -7.98 -19.10
N GLU A 90 7.87 -9.01 -18.42
CA GLU A 90 7.10 -9.80 -17.46
C GLU A 90 6.68 -8.96 -16.24
N LEU A 91 7.59 -8.09 -15.77
CA LEU A 91 7.31 -7.13 -14.70
C LEU A 91 6.17 -6.18 -15.08
N LYS A 92 6.23 -5.61 -16.30
CA LYS A 92 5.18 -4.71 -16.82
C LYS A 92 3.85 -5.42 -17.01
N ASP A 93 3.87 -6.65 -17.54
CA ASP A 93 2.66 -7.43 -17.78
C ASP A 93 1.95 -7.80 -16.48
N SER A 94 2.69 -8.14 -15.43
CA SER A 94 2.11 -8.35 -14.10
C SER A 94 1.57 -7.04 -13.51
N TRP A 95 2.37 -5.96 -13.59
CA TRP A 95 1.99 -4.64 -13.07
C TRP A 95 0.68 -4.09 -13.65
N ASN A 96 0.50 -4.23 -14.96
CA ASN A 96 -0.68 -3.70 -15.67
C ASN A 96 -1.98 -4.45 -15.31
N LYS A 97 -1.89 -5.63 -14.67
CA LYS A 97 -3.05 -6.40 -14.19
C LYS A 97 -3.45 -6.03 -12.76
N LEU A 98 -2.61 -5.27 -12.05
CA LEU A 98 -2.88 -4.88 -10.66
C LEU A 98 -3.98 -3.81 -10.60
N SER A 99 -4.74 -3.82 -9.51
CA SER A 99 -5.57 -2.67 -9.15
C SER A 99 -4.69 -1.46 -8.84
N VAL A 100 -5.20 -0.27 -9.10
CA VAL A 100 -4.53 1.01 -8.75
C VAL A 100 -4.10 1.02 -7.28
N SER A 101 -4.94 0.51 -6.37
CA SER A 101 -4.61 0.41 -4.95
C SER A 101 -3.38 -0.45 -4.65
N LEU A 102 -3.20 -1.57 -5.37
CA LEU A 102 -2.03 -2.44 -5.20
C LEU A 102 -0.78 -1.83 -5.83
N GLN A 103 -0.91 -1.16 -6.98
CA GLN A 103 0.18 -0.40 -7.58
C GLN A 103 0.72 0.65 -6.60
N TRP A 104 -0.16 1.42 -5.96
CA TRP A 104 0.25 2.40 -4.94
C TRP A 104 0.89 1.76 -3.71
N SER A 105 0.37 0.64 -3.21
CA SER A 105 0.98 -0.07 -2.06
C SER A 105 2.42 -0.51 -2.37
N ASN A 106 2.65 -1.02 -3.58
CA ASN A 106 3.99 -1.38 -4.05
C ASN A 106 4.91 -0.17 -4.19
N LEU A 107 4.40 0.96 -4.71
CA LEU A 107 5.17 2.22 -4.78
C LEU A 107 5.53 2.75 -3.39
N TYR A 108 4.60 2.74 -2.43
CA TYR A 108 4.89 3.17 -1.06
C TYR A 108 5.95 2.30 -0.39
N SER A 109 5.93 0.99 -0.65
CA SER A 109 7.00 0.10 -0.19
C SER A 109 8.33 0.51 -0.84
N ALA A 110 8.38 0.74 -2.16
CA ALA A 110 9.58 1.20 -2.87
C ALA A 110 10.14 2.53 -2.31
N TYR A 111 9.28 3.55 -2.15
CA TYR A 111 9.67 4.85 -1.61
C TYR A 111 10.26 4.76 -0.20
N SER A 112 9.82 3.78 0.59
CA SER A 112 10.30 3.57 1.95
C SER A 112 11.67 2.88 2.01
N ILE A 113 12.16 2.25 0.94
CA ILE A 113 13.42 1.48 0.97
C ILE A 113 14.61 2.39 1.29
N SER A 114 14.73 3.50 0.56
CA SER A 114 15.85 4.43 0.72
C SER A 114 15.98 4.98 2.15
N PRO A 115 14.93 5.53 2.80
CA PRO A 115 15.03 5.96 4.19
C PRO A 115 15.26 4.80 5.19
N LYS A 116 14.72 3.61 4.95
CA LYS A 116 14.99 2.41 5.78
C LYS A 116 16.48 2.05 5.76
N LEU A 117 17.07 1.94 4.58
CA LEU A 117 18.50 1.63 4.43
C LEU A 117 19.37 2.70 5.09
N ARG A 118 19.06 3.99 4.88
CA ARG A 118 19.76 5.09 5.54
C ARG A 118 19.70 4.99 7.07
N SER A 119 18.56 4.60 7.63
CA SER A 119 18.40 4.50 9.10
C SER A 119 19.29 3.42 9.74
N ILE A 120 19.73 2.43 8.96
CA ILE A 120 20.67 1.38 9.40
C ILE A 120 22.09 1.61 8.86
N GLY A 121 22.39 2.80 8.35
CA GLY A 121 23.73 3.20 7.91
C GLY A 121 24.12 2.74 6.49
N ILE A 122 23.17 2.25 5.68
CA ILE A 122 23.41 1.85 4.28
C ILE A 122 22.98 3.00 3.37
N THR A 123 23.94 3.71 2.76
CA THR A 123 23.65 4.88 1.92
C THR A 123 23.89 4.63 0.43
N ASP A 124 24.90 3.83 0.07
CA ASP A 124 25.33 3.65 -1.33
C ASP A 124 25.90 2.25 -1.59
N GLY A 125 25.88 1.85 -2.86
CA GLY A 125 26.52 0.63 -3.34
C GLY A 125 25.63 -0.62 -3.35
N TYR A 126 26.29 -1.78 -3.46
CA TYR A 126 25.62 -3.07 -3.46
C TYR A 126 25.02 -3.37 -2.09
N VAL A 127 23.71 -3.56 -2.03
CA VAL A 127 23.00 -3.80 -0.77
C VAL A 127 22.99 -5.29 -0.45
N LYS A 128 23.34 -5.62 0.79
CA LYS A 128 23.14 -6.93 1.41
C LYS A 128 22.65 -6.71 2.84
N LEU A 129 21.60 -7.45 3.23
CA LEU A 129 21.05 -7.39 4.58
C LEU A 129 21.38 -8.67 5.33
N ASP A 130 21.74 -8.55 6.60
CA ASP A 130 21.79 -9.68 7.53
C ASP A 130 20.41 -9.96 8.15
N ASN A 131 20.30 -11.05 8.93
CA ASN A 131 19.03 -11.48 9.51
C ASN A 131 18.47 -10.50 10.56
N ASP A 132 19.34 -9.80 11.28
CA ASP A 132 18.93 -8.86 12.33
C ASP A 132 18.37 -7.59 11.68
N GLN A 133 19.05 -7.10 10.63
CA GLN A 133 18.57 -6.01 9.78
C GLN A 133 17.25 -6.37 9.08
N ILE A 134 17.11 -7.59 8.56
CA ILE A 134 15.84 -8.04 7.96
C ILE A 134 14.72 -8.04 8.99
N THR A 135 14.99 -8.51 10.21
CA THR A 135 13.96 -8.57 11.26
C THR A 135 13.54 -7.16 11.68
N LEU A 136 14.51 -6.26 11.89
CA LEU A 136 14.24 -4.86 12.22
C LEU A 136 13.43 -4.16 11.12
N LEU A 137 13.86 -4.29 9.86
CA LEU A 137 13.21 -3.63 8.74
C LEU A 137 11.84 -4.24 8.39
N ALA A 138 11.60 -5.51 8.73
CA ALA A 138 10.29 -6.15 8.59
C ALA A 138 9.25 -5.52 9.52
N GLU A 139 9.62 -5.20 10.77
CA GLU A 139 8.76 -4.45 11.67
C GLU A 139 8.44 -3.06 11.12
N VAL A 140 9.44 -2.35 10.57
CA VAL A 140 9.24 -1.05 9.93
C VAL A 140 8.33 -1.15 8.71
N GLU A 141 8.45 -2.22 7.91
CA GLU A 141 7.56 -2.47 6.78
C GLU A 141 6.12 -2.75 7.21
N HIS A 142 5.93 -3.51 8.29
CA HIS A 142 4.61 -3.73 8.87
C HIS A 142 3.98 -2.42 9.36
N ASN A 143 4.76 -1.57 10.03
CA ASN A 143 4.30 -0.25 10.48
C ASN A 143 3.91 0.65 9.30
N ARG A 144 4.70 0.65 8.21
CA ARG A 144 4.35 1.35 6.96
C ARG A 144 3.03 0.81 6.38
N TRP A 145 2.87 -0.51 6.32
CA TRP A 145 1.65 -1.15 5.82
C TRP A 145 0.43 -0.82 6.69
N ASN A 146 0.57 -0.84 8.02
CA ASN A 146 -0.48 -0.44 8.97
C ASN A 146 -0.91 1.00 8.71
N MET A 147 0.04 1.93 8.58
CA MET A 147 -0.25 3.33 8.28
C MET A 147 -1.01 3.47 6.96
N GLU A 148 -0.57 2.76 5.90
CA GLU A 148 -1.28 2.73 4.62
C GLU A 148 -2.74 2.26 4.81
N LYS A 149 -2.97 1.15 5.51
CA LYS A 149 -4.32 0.60 5.69
C LYS A 149 -5.20 1.50 6.54
N LEU A 150 -4.68 2.06 7.63
CA LEU A 150 -5.41 3.00 8.47
C LEU A 150 -5.82 4.25 7.68
N LEU A 151 -4.92 4.80 6.84
CA LEU A 151 -5.24 5.94 5.96
C LEU A 151 -6.30 5.60 4.90
N LEU A 152 -6.39 4.34 4.49
CA LEU A 152 -7.44 3.82 3.62
C LEU A 152 -8.75 3.48 4.36
N GLY A 153 -8.85 3.82 5.65
CA GLY A 153 -10.04 3.61 6.47
C GLY A 153 -10.20 2.18 7.01
N PHE A 154 -9.16 1.35 6.91
CA PHE A 154 -9.19 0.05 7.57
C PHE A 154 -9.07 0.19 9.09
N ARG A 155 -9.58 -0.82 9.80
CA ARG A 155 -9.43 -0.94 11.25
C ARG A 155 -9.10 -2.38 11.67
N LYS A 156 -8.64 -2.52 12.91
CA LYS A 156 -8.53 -3.83 13.57
C LYS A 156 -9.92 -4.43 13.86
N PRO A 157 -10.05 -5.76 13.88
CA PRO A 157 -11.30 -6.42 14.27
C PRO A 157 -11.62 -6.21 15.75
N THR A 158 -12.91 -6.32 16.11
CA THR A 158 -13.32 -6.61 17.50
C THR A 158 -13.02 -8.07 17.84
N ALA A 159 -13.10 -8.44 19.12
CA ALA A 159 -12.90 -9.83 19.54
C ALA A 159 -13.88 -10.79 18.84
N GLU A 160 -15.16 -10.43 18.71
CA GLU A 160 -16.14 -11.30 18.02
C GLU A 160 -15.87 -11.39 16.52
N GLU A 161 -15.47 -10.29 15.87
CA GLU A 161 -15.11 -10.29 14.46
C GLU A 161 -13.86 -11.13 14.20
N GLU A 162 -12.89 -11.10 15.12
CA GLU A 162 -11.65 -11.87 15.02
C GLU A 162 -11.91 -13.38 15.04
N GLU A 163 -12.80 -13.84 15.92
CA GLU A 163 -13.25 -15.25 15.94
C GLU A 163 -13.90 -15.67 14.61
N LEU A 164 -14.76 -14.82 14.04
CA LEU A 164 -15.41 -15.09 12.75
C LEU A 164 -14.40 -15.13 11.60
N ILE A 165 -13.44 -14.19 11.58
CA ILE A 165 -12.40 -14.10 10.55
C ILE A 165 -11.49 -15.33 10.60
N TYR A 166 -11.10 -15.79 11.78
CA TYR A 166 -10.27 -16.98 11.91
C TYR A 166 -11.05 -18.29 11.73
N GLY A 167 -12.37 -18.28 11.92
CA GLY A 167 -13.23 -19.43 11.67
C GLY A 167 -13.45 -19.75 10.18
N SER A 168 -13.31 -18.77 9.28
CA SER A 168 -13.50 -18.99 7.84
C SER A 168 -12.75 -17.98 6.97
N LYS A 169 -12.06 -18.49 5.93
CA LYS A 169 -11.42 -17.66 4.89
C LYS A 169 -12.43 -16.77 4.17
N GLU A 170 -13.65 -17.26 3.94
CA GLU A 170 -14.72 -16.48 3.30
C GLU A 170 -15.11 -15.28 4.16
N MET A 171 -15.22 -15.47 5.47
CA MET A 171 -15.49 -14.39 6.42
C MET A 171 -14.35 -13.38 6.42
N GLY A 172 -13.10 -13.84 6.42
CA GLY A 172 -11.93 -12.97 6.27
C GLY A 172 -12.01 -12.08 5.02
N ASP A 173 -12.38 -12.64 3.88
CA ASP A 173 -12.55 -11.88 2.63
C ASP A 173 -13.72 -10.89 2.69
N ILE A 174 -14.85 -11.26 3.30
CA ILE A 174 -16.00 -10.37 3.50
C ILE A 174 -15.62 -9.19 4.37
N PHE A 175 -14.98 -9.43 5.51
CA PHE A 175 -14.56 -8.39 6.44
C PHE A 175 -13.53 -7.46 5.81
N LYS A 176 -12.54 -8.01 5.10
CA LYS A 176 -11.54 -7.22 4.38
C LYS A 176 -12.14 -6.34 3.28
N LYS A 177 -12.97 -6.92 2.40
CA LYS A 177 -13.44 -6.24 1.18
C LYS A 177 -14.65 -5.35 1.41
N LYS A 178 -15.57 -5.74 2.31
CA LYS A 178 -16.84 -5.03 2.54
C LYS A 178 -16.83 -4.16 3.79
N ARG A 179 -16.05 -4.53 4.81
CA ARG A 179 -16.05 -3.84 6.11
C ARG A 179 -14.74 -3.15 6.45
N PHE A 180 -13.72 -3.26 5.58
CA PHE A 180 -12.40 -2.67 5.80
C PHE A 180 -11.79 -3.11 7.15
N VAL A 181 -11.98 -4.37 7.51
CA VAL A 181 -11.41 -4.95 8.73
C VAL A 181 -10.28 -5.90 8.35
N HIS A 182 -9.10 -5.72 8.94
CA HIS A 182 -7.97 -6.62 8.71
C HIS A 182 -7.34 -7.05 10.05
N PRO A 183 -7.18 -8.37 10.28
CA PRO A 183 -6.66 -8.87 11.56
C PRO A 183 -5.25 -8.37 11.83
N ASP A 184 -4.40 -8.27 10.81
CA ASP A 184 -2.99 -7.90 11.01
C ASP A 184 -2.76 -6.41 11.31
N ILE A 185 -3.79 -5.57 11.41
CA ILE A 185 -3.66 -4.18 11.90
C ILE A 185 -3.48 -4.20 13.42
N ARG A 186 -2.24 -4.46 13.85
CA ARG A 186 -1.81 -4.56 15.25
C ARG A 186 -0.29 -4.37 15.36
N PRO A 187 0.27 -4.16 16.57
CA PRO A 187 1.71 -4.13 16.80
C PRO A 187 2.40 -5.38 16.23
N TYR A 188 3.64 -5.22 15.74
CA TYR A 188 4.37 -6.31 15.09
C TYR A 188 4.52 -7.52 16.01
N ASP A 189 4.79 -7.31 17.31
CA ASP A 189 4.95 -8.40 18.28
C ASP A 189 3.72 -9.30 18.44
N GLU A 190 2.52 -8.76 18.22
CA GLU A 190 1.24 -9.47 18.31
C GLU A 190 0.88 -10.24 17.03
N LEU A 191 1.67 -10.10 15.96
CA LEU A 191 1.45 -10.84 14.72
C LEU A 191 1.74 -12.32 14.88
N LYS A 192 0.97 -13.13 14.13
CA LYS A 192 1.29 -14.53 13.90
C LYS A 192 2.60 -14.64 13.13
N GLU A 193 3.35 -15.70 13.41
CA GLU A 193 4.65 -15.94 12.76
C GLU A 193 4.56 -16.04 11.23
N SER A 194 3.43 -16.51 10.71
CA SER A 194 3.15 -16.53 9.27
C SER A 194 3.11 -15.12 8.65
N SER A 195 2.55 -14.14 9.36
CA SER A 195 2.48 -12.74 8.90
C SER A 195 3.85 -12.09 9.02
N LYS A 196 4.57 -12.29 10.15
CA LYS A 196 5.97 -11.84 10.29
C LYS A 196 6.89 -12.42 9.20
N ALA A 197 6.70 -13.68 8.85
CA ALA A 197 7.43 -14.33 7.76
C ALA A 197 7.15 -13.72 6.39
N TYR A 198 5.98 -13.10 6.21
CA TYR A 198 5.67 -12.33 5.03
C TYR A 198 6.53 -11.07 4.97
N ASP A 199 6.49 -10.24 6.02
CA ASP A 199 7.25 -8.98 6.08
C ASP A 199 8.76 -9.19 5.96
N ARG A 200 9.29 -10.22 6.62
CA ARG A 200 10.70 -10.61 6.49
C ARG A 200 11.05 -11.04 5.06
N CYS A 201 10.16 -11.75 4.37
CA CYS A 201 10.41 -12.16 2.99
C CYS A 201 10.47 -10.96 2.03
N ILE A 202 9.57 -9.99 2.20
CA ILE A 202 9.57 -8.78 1.37
C ILE A 202 10.81 -7.95 1.66
N THR A 203 11.16 -7.81 2.94
CA THR A 203 12.37 -7.10 3.38
C THR A 203 13.65 -7.77 2.88
N ALA A 204 13.73 -9.10 2.91
CA ALA A 204 14.83 -9.86 2.32
C ALA A 204 14.96 -9.66 0.80
N GLY A 205 13.90 -9.19 0.13
CA GLY A 205 13.89 -8.84 -1.28
C GLY A 205 14.42 -7.43 -1.61
N ILE A 206 14.64 -6.56 -0.61
CA ILE A 206 15.19 -5.21 -0.83
C ILE A 206 16.49 -5.21 -1.65
N PRO A 207 17.47 -6.10 -1.39
CA PRO A 207 18.66 -6.24 -2.24
C PRO A 207 18.32 -6.47 -3.71
N LEU A 208 17.31 -7.29 -4.02
CA LEU A 208 16.89 -7.54 -5.41
C LEU A 208 16.36 -6.25 -6.06
N VAL A 209 15.59 -5.46 -5.31
CA VAL A 209 15.04 -4.18 -5.78
C VAL A 209 16.16 -3.19 -6.09
N ILE A 210 17.09 -2.98 -5.15
CA ILE A 210 18.13 -1.95 -5.29
C ILE A 210 19.22 -2.37 -6.27
N ASN A 211 19.71 -3.61 -6.19
CA ASN A 211 20.86 -4.05 -6.98
C ASN A 211 20.51 -4.29 -8.46
N ASN A 212 19.23 -4.39 -8.81
CA ASN A 212 18.79 -4.51 -10.21
C ASN A 212 18.34 -3.17 -10.80
N ASN A 213 18.45 -2.05 -10.09
CA ASN A 213 17.93 -0.76 -10.52
C ASN A 213 18.97 0.16 -11.19
N THR A 214 20.01 -0.42 -11.79
CA THR A 214 21.04 0.25 -12.60
C THR A 214 20.71 0.23 -14.08
#